data_AF-A0A429EFR5-F1
#
_entry.id   AF-A0A429EFR5-F1
#
_cell.length_a   1.000
_cell.length_b   1.000
_cell.length_c   1.000
_cell.angle_alpha   90.00
_cell.angle_beta   90.00
_cell.angle_gamma   90.00
#
_symmetry.space_group_name_H-M   'P 1'
#
loop_
_entity.id
_entity.type
_entity.pdbx_description
1 polymer ?
#
loop_
_entity_poly.entity_id
_entity_poly.type
_entity_poly.pdbx_seq_one_letter_code
_entity_poly.pdbx_strand_id
1 'polypeptide(L)' 'MDVMPGEDEDKRSAAAAKRRVDEIFGDVLPDTTSDEREPGRRTPDSDSWFLENRPPHHDR' A
#
# COMPACT_ATOMS: atom_id res chain seq x y z
N MET A 1 -6.82 7.41 -37.57
CA MET A 1 -6.40 6.43 -36.55
C MET A 1 -7.58 6.24 -35.64
N ASP A 2 -8.53 5.40 -36.04
CA ASP A 2 -9.70 5.07 -35.25
C ASP A 2 -9.29 3.99 -34.25
N VAL A 3 -9.35 4.31 -32.95
CA VAL A 3 -9.13 3.36 -31.86
C VAL A 3 -10.16 2.24 -32.00
N MET A 4 -9.70 0.99 -32.04
CA MET A 4 -10.59 -0.16 -32.19
C MET A 4 -11.41 -0.32 -30.90
N PRO A 5 -12.75 -0.33 -30.95
CA PRO A 5 -13.62 -0.21 -29.78
C PRO A 5 -13.55 -1.39 -28.79
N GLY A 6 -12.75 -2.44 -29.06
CA GLY A 6 -12.52 -3.57 -28.15
C GLY A 6 -11.32 -3.39 -27.22
N GLU A 7 -10.30 -2.62 -27.61
CA GLU A 7 -9.04 -2.54 -26.85
C GLU A 7 -9.21 -1.83 -25.50
N ASP A 8 -10.15 -0.89 -25.43
CA ASP A 8 -10.43 -0.12 -24.21
C ASP A 8 -11.25 -0.91 -23.19
N GLU A 9 -12.12 -1.83 -23.64
CA GLU A 9 -12.87 -2.73 -22.75
C GLU A 9 -11.94 -3.78 -22.13
N ASP A 10 -11.03 -4.35 -22.94
CA ASP A 10 -10.04 -5.32 -22.46
C ASP A 10 -9.13 -4.70 -21.39
N LYS A 11 -8.64 -3.47 -21.62
CA LYS A 11 -7.83 -2.74 -20.63
C LYS A 11 -8.61 -2.43 -19.34
N ARG A 12 -9.89 -2.04 -19.45
CA ARG A 12 -10.76 -1.83 -18.29
C ARG A 12 -10.93 -3.11 -17.47
N SER A 13 -11.09 -4.25 -18.15
CA SER A 13 -11.22 -5.56 -17.51
C SER A 13 -9.95 -5.97 -16.77
N ALA A 14 -8.78 -5.76 -17.37
CA ALA A 14 -7.47 -6.05 -16.77
C ALA A 14 -7.22 -5.17 -15.53
N ALA A 15 -7.57 -3.88 -15.59
CA ALA A 15 -7.46 -2.97 -14.44
C ALA A 15 -8.42 -3.33 -13.30
N ALA A 16 -9.62 -3.84 -13.60
CA ALA A 16 -10.55 -4.35 -12.59
C ALA A 16 -10.02 -5.63 -11.92
N ALA A 17 -9.45 -6.55 -12.71
CA ALA A 17 -8.84 -7.76 -12.20
C ALA A 17 -7.64 -7.46 -11.27
N LYS A 18 -6.74 -6.55 -11.69
CA LYS A 18 -5.60 -6.12 -10.88
C LYS A 18 -6.03 -5.54 -9.53
N ARG A 19 -7.03 -4.63 -9.52
CA ARG A 19 -7.57 -4.04 -8.28
C ARG A 19 -8.10 -5.08 -7.29
N ARG A 20 -8.79 -6.12 -7.78
CA ARG A 20 -9.33 -7.19 -6.92
C ARG A 20 -8.24 -8.08 -6.34
N VAL A 21 -7.16 -8.30 -7.09
CA VAL A 21 -5.97 -9.00 -6.58
C VAL A 21 -5.30 -8.14 -5.50
N ASP A 22 -5.12 -6.85 -5.74
CA ASP A 22 -4.48 -5.94 -4.78
C ASP A 22 -5.31 -5.73 -3.51
N GLU A 23 -6.63 -5.81 -3.59
CA GLU A 23 -7.51 -5.79 -2.40
C GLU A 23 -7.20 -6.96 -1.44
N ILE A 24 -6.83 -8.12 -1.99
CA ILE A 24 -6.57 -9.34 -1.22
C ILE A 24 -5.09 -9.43 -0.82
N PHE A 25 -4.19 -9.12 -1.76
CA PHE A 25 -2.75 -9.38 -1.64
C PHE A 25 -1.93 -8.12 -1.36
N GLY A 26 -2.52 -6.93 -1.50
CA GLY A 26 -1.82 -5.65 -1.41
C GLY A 26 -0.95 -5.35 -2.63
N ASP A 27 -0.20 -4.26 -2.54
CA ASP A 27 0.78 -3.88 -3.55
C ASP A 27 2.07 -4.70 -3.43
N VAL A 28 2.81 -4.78 -4.53
CA VAL A 28 4.16 -5.35 -4.52
C VAL A 28 5.07 -4.46 -3.68
N LEU A 29 5.80 -5.06 -2.74
CA LEU A 29 6.74 -4.33 -1.92
C LEU A 29 7.85 -3.70 -2.78
N PRO A 30 8.34 -2.49 -2.44
CA PRO A 30 9.48 -1.89 -3.12
C PRO A 30 10.73 -2.78 -3.03
N ASP A 31 11.62 -2.66 -4.02
CA ASP A 31 12.89 -3.41 -4.05
C ASP A 31 13.81 -3.10 -2.85
N THR A 32 13.63 -1.92 -2.25
CA THR A 32 14.39 -1.45 -1.09
C THR A 32 13.55 -1.46 0.16
N THR A 33 14.15 -1.85 1.29
CA THR A 33 13.49 -1.83 2.59
C THR A 33 13.32 -0.40 3.14
N SER A 34 12.68 -0.26 4.30
CA SER A 34 12.47 1.05 4.93
C SER A 34 13.77 1.68 5.44
N ASP A 35 14.74 0.85 5.86
CA ASP A 35 16.04 1.28 6.37
C ASP A 35 17.01 1.72 5.27
N GLU A 36 16.86 1.19 4.05
CA GLU A 36 17.67 1.56 2.87
C GLU A 36 17.18 2.83 2.18
N ARG A 37 15.93 3.23 2.40
CA ARG A 37 15.33 4.41 1.77
C ARG A 37 15.63 5.68 2.57
N GLU A 38 15.90 6.78 1.86
CA GLU A 38 16.00 8.11 2.45
C GLU A 38 14.71 8.42 3.24
N PRO A 39 14.81 8.87 4.49
CA PRO A 39 13.64 9.24 5.28
C PRO A 39 12.94 10.46 4.66
N GLY A 40 12.03 10.21 3.72
CA GLY A 40 11.01 11.19 3.33
C GLY A 40 10.18 11.62 4.55
N ARG A 41 9.45 12.75 4.47
CA ARG A 41 8.69 13.38 5.58
C ARG A 41 7.89 12.33 6.37
N ARG A 42 8.49 11.78 7.43
CA ARG A 42 7.82 10.89 8.37
C ARG A 42 6.78 11.72 9.09
N THR A 43 5.53 11.30 9.02
CA THR A 43 4.45 11.89 9.83
C THR A 43 4.79 11.73 11.31
N PRO A 44 4.77 12.79 12.13
CA PRO A 44 5.26 12.77 13.52
C PRO A 44 4.47 11.89 14.52
N ASP A 45 3.28 11.40 14.17
CA ASP A 45 2.33 10.80 15.14
C ASP A 45 2.28 9.26 15.13
N SER A 46 3.39 8.57 14.85
CA SER A 46 3.42 7.09 14.84
C SER A 46 3.25 6.44 16.22
N ASP A 47 3.41 7.22 17.30
CA ASP A 47 3.57 6.66 18.65
C ASP A 47 2.24 6.55 19.41
N SER A 48 1.18 7.21 18.90
CA SER A 48 -0.16 7.24 19.52
C SER A 48 -0.72 5.83 19.77
N TRP A 49 -0.68 4.97 18.75
CA TRP A 49 -1.16 3.59 18.85
C TRP A 49 -0.38 2.77 19.89
N PHE A 50 0.94 2.94 19.96
CA PHE A 50 1.80 2.22 20.90
C PHE A 50 1.52 2.63 22.35
N LEU A 51 1.23 3.91 22.60
CA LEU A 51 0.83 4.42 23.91
C LEU A 51 -0.56 3.92 24.33
N GLU A 52 -1.50 3.85 23.40
CA GLU A 52 -2.87 3.38 23.63
C GLU A 52 -2.95 1.87 23.93
N ASN A 53 -2.04 1.07 23.36
CA ASN A 53 -2.08 -0.40 23.45
C ASN A 53 -1.00 -0.98 24.38
N ARG A 54 -0.44 -0.16 25.26
CA ARG A 54 0.69 -0.57 26.07
C ARG A 54 0.28 -1.61 27.13
N PRO A 55 0.97 -2.78 27.21
CA PRO A 55 0.66 -3.78 28.22
C PRO A 55 0.75 -3.23 29.66
N PRO A 56 -0.07 -3.73 30.62
CA PRO A 56 -0.15 -3.20 31.99
C PRO A 56 1.16 -3.23 32.80
N HIS A 57 2.16 -3.98 32.33
CA HIS A 57 3.45 -4.16 32.99
C HIS A 57 4.60 -3.38 32.37
N HIS A 58 4.35 -2.58 31.33
CA HIS A 58 5.42 -2.01 30.50
C HIS A 58 6.26 -0.91 31.21
N ASP A 59 5.84 -0.39 32.37
CA ASP A 59 6.63 0.55 33.21
C ASP A 59 7.11 -0.04 34.55
N ARG A 60 6.97 -1.35 34.78
CA ARG A 60 7.35 -1.96 36.06
C ARG A 60 8.77 -2.50 36.09
#